data_AF-A0AA39U9V8-F1
#
_entry.id   AF-A0AA39U9V8-F1
#
_cell.length_a   1.000
_cell.length_b   1.000
_cell.length_c   1.000
_cell.angle_alpha   90.00
_cell.angle_beta   90.00
_cell.angle_gamma   90.00
#
_symmetry.space_group_name_H-M   'P 1'
#
loop_
_entity.id
_entity.type
_entity.pdbx_description
1 polymer ?
#
loop_
_entity_poly.entity_id
_entity_poly.type
_entity_poly.pdbx_seq_one_letter_code
_entity_poly.pdbx_strand_id
1 'polypeptide(L)'
;MAPSLDDDISLLNSLLSQDNLDESDEASVSELIQRLESADGVAKGMESKLDDLLGNLDALLAVLEKNEPVQKQEEVCGDEKKESV
;
A
#
# COMPACT_ATOMS: atom_id res chain seq x y z
N MET A 1 9.78 -4.25 18.83
CA MET A 1 9.99 -3.14 17.88
C MET A 1 9.91 -3.78 16.51
N ALA A 2 8.84 -3.54 15.73
CA ALA A 2 8.74 -4.11 14.39
C ALA A 2 9.76 -3.41 13.48
N PRO A 3 10.46 -4.12 12.59
CA PRO A 3 11.40 -3.51 11.65
C PRO A 3 10.68 -2.45 10.81
N SER A 4 11.35 -1.33 10.52
CA SER A 4 10.77 -0.28 9.67
C SER A 4 10.81 -0.71 8.19
N LEU A 5 10.01 -0.06 7.34
CA LEU A 5 10.00 -0.35 5.90
C LEU A 5 11.39 -0.12 5.27
N ASP A 6 12.11 0.90 5.75
CA ASP A 6 13.48 1.21 5.31
C ASP A 6 14.50 0.13 5.72
N ASP A 7 14.31 -0.48 6.89
CA ASP A 7 15.14 -1.62 7.34
C ASP A 7 14.91 -2.84 6.45
N ASP A 8 13.65 -3.11 6.09
CA ASP A 8 13.26 -4.22 5.21
C ASP A 8 13.82 -4.03 3.79
N ILE A 9 13.76 -2.82 3.24
CA ILE A 9 14.35 -2.46 1.94
C ILE A 9 15.88 -2.65 1.97
N SER A 10 16.53 -2.19 3.04
CA SER A 10 17.99 -2.32 3.21
C SER A 10 18.42 -3.79 3.30
N LEU A 11 17.64 -4.61 3.99
CA LEU A 11 17.85 -6.05 4.10
C LEU A 11 17.70 -6.75 2.75
N LEU A 12 16.65 -6.45 1.98
CA LEU A 12 16.46 -7.00 0.63
C LEU A 12 17.64 -6.64 -0.28
N ASN A 13 18.09 -5.38 -0.23
CA ASN A 13 19.19 -4.91 -1.05
C ASN A 13 20.51 -5.60 -0.68
N SER A 14 20.73 -5.86 0.62
CA SER A 14 21.88 -6.62 1.10
C SER A 14 21.83 -8.09 0.67
N LEU A 15 20.65 -8.71 0.62
CA LEU A 15 20.48 -10.10 0.17
C LEU A 15 20.72 -10.24 -1.34
N LEU A 16 20.26 -9.26 -2.12
CA LEU A 16 20.38 -9.25 -3.59
C LEU A 16 21.78 -8.85 -4.08
N SER A 17 22.52 -8.03 -3.33
CA SER A 17 23.86 -7.56 -3.73
C SER A 17 24.98 -8.60 -3.55
N GLN A 18 24.69 -9.76 -2.97
CA GLN A 18 25.67 -10.82 -2.74
C GLN A 18 25.82 -11.73 -3.97
N ASP A 19 26.35 -11.17 -5.06
CA ASP A 19 26.51 -11.81 -6.38
C ASP A 19 27.71 -12.78 -6.50
N ASN A 20 28.34 -13.19 -5.40
CA ASN A 20 29.54 -14.07 -5.43
C ASN A 20 29.22 -15.50 -4.98
N LEU A 21 28.12 -16.09 -5.47
CA LEU A 21 27.81 -17.49 -5.24
C LEU A 21 28.32 -18.32 -6.42
N ASP A 22 29.16 -19.32 -6.14
CA ASP A 22 29.57 -20.31 -7.13
C ASP A 22 28.42 -21.28 -7.37
N GLU A 23 27.72 -21.12 -8.49
CA GLU A 23 26.56 -21.95 -8.88
C GLU A 23 26.92 -23.42 -9.15
N SER A 24 28.20 -23.75 -9.18
CA SER A 24 28.71 -25.12 -9.38
C SER A 24 28.58 -25.99 -8.12
N ASP A 25 28.41 -25.37 -6.95
CA ASP A 25 28.32 -26.04 -5.65
C ASP A 25 26.87 -26.14 -5.16
N GLU A 26 26.42 -27.37 -4.86
CA GLU A 26 25.05 -27.66 -4.37
C GLU A 26 24.74 -26.94 -3.04
N ALA A 27 25.77 -26.71 -2.21
CA ALA A 27 25.66 -25.92 -0.99
C ALA A 27 25.35 -24.44 -1.27
N SER A 28 25.94 -23.86 -2.31
CA SER A 28 25.70 -22.48 -2.74
C SER A 28 24.28 -22.31 -3.28
N VAL A 29 23.75 -23.30 -4.00
CA VAL A 29 22.38 -23.31 -4.51
C VAL A 29 21.37 -23.39 -3.35
N SER A 30 21.62 -24.23 -2.35
CA SER A 30 20.77 -24.31 -1.15
C SER A 30 20.76 -22.98 -0.38
N GLU A 31 21.91 -22.30 -0.29
CA GLU A 31 22.00 -20.99 0.36
C GLU A 31 21.25 -19.91 -0.43
N LEU A 32 21.31 -19.96 -1.76
CA LEU A 32 20.54 -19.07 -2.64
C LEU A 32 19.03 -19.25 -2.45
N ILE A 33 18.55 -20.50 -2.39
CA ILE A 33 17.13 -20.80 -2.14
C ILE A 33 16.67 -20.24 -0.79
N GLN A 34 17.47 -20.44 0.26
CA GLN A 34 17.15 -19.92 1.59
C GLN A 34 17.15 -18.38 1.64
N ARG A 35 18.03 -17.72 0.88
CA ARG A 35 18.01 -16.26 0.71
C ARG A 35 16.77 -15.79 -0.04
N LEU A 36 16.37 -16.49 -1.10
CA LEU A 36 15.16 -16.18 -1.86
C LEU A 36 13.90 -16.34 -1.01
N GLU A 37 13.79 -17.39 -0.20
CA GLU A 37 12.69 -17.56 0.77
C GLU A 37 12.68 -16.43 1.82
N SER A 38 13.85 -16.04 2.31
CA SER A 38 13.96 -14.94 3.27
C SER A 38 13.54 -13.60 2.64
N ALA A 39 13.97 -13.34 1.40
CA ALA A 39 13.59 -12.16 0.64
C ALA A 39 12.10 -12.13 0.32
N ASP A 40 11.48 -13.26 -0.04
CA ASP A 40 10.04 -13.39 -0.24
C ASP A 40 9.26 -13.08 1.05
N GLY A 41 9.74 -13.57 2.19
CA GLY A 41 9.15 -13.26 3.50
C GLY A 41 9.18 -11.76 3.83
N VAL A 42 10.32 -11.09 3.58
CA VAL A 42 10.46 -9.64 3.79
C VAL A 42 9.57 -8.86 2.82
N ALA A 43 9.52 -9.26 1.54
CA ALA A 43 8.67 -8.62 0.53
C ALA A 43 7.18 -8.70 0.89
N LYS A 44 6.69 -9.85 1.37
CA LYS A 44 5.32 -10.00 1.89
C LYS A 44 5.06 -9.13 3.10
N GLY A 45 6.05 -9.00 3.99
CA GLY A 45 5.98 -8.09 5.13
C GLY A 45 5.86 -6.62 4.69
N MET A 46 6.55 -6.22 3.63
CA MET A 46 6.45 -4.88 3.05
C MET A 46 5.10 -4.64 2.40
N GLU A 47 4.56 -5.60 1.65
CA GLU A 47 3.22 -5.52 1.03
C GLU A 47 2.14 -5.28 2.09
N SER A 48 2.15 -6.06 3.18
CA SER A 48 1.20 -5.87 4.28
C SER A 48 1.28 -4.46 4.90
N LYS A 49 2.50 -3.92 5.08
CA LYS A 49 2.67 -2.57 5.62
C LYS A 49 2.21 -1.50 4.64
N LEU A 50 2.39 -1.73 3.34
CA LEU A 50 1.93 -0.82 2.30
C LEU A 50 0.40 -0.81 2.22
N ASP A 51 -0.24 -1.97 2.31
CA ASP A 51 -1.70 -2.11 2.38
C ASP A 51 -2.27 -1.41 3.62
N ASP A 52 -1.63 -1.55 4.78
CA ASP A 52 -2.03 -0.84 6.00
C ASP A 52 -1.92 0.69 5.82
N LEU A 53 -0.85 1.17 5.17
CA LEU A 53 -0.67 2.59 4.88
C LEU A 53 -1.75 3.12 3.94
N LEU A 54 -2.05 2.38 2.87
CA LEU A 54 -3.09 2.72 1.90
C LEU A 54 -4.47 2.74 2.56
N GLY A 55 -4.79 1.72 3.37
CA GLY A 55 -6.04 1.66 4.11
C GLY A 55 -6.22 2.82 5.09
N ASN A 56 -5.15 3.24 5.76
CA ASN A 56 -5.18 4.42 6.62
C ASN A 56 -5.42 5.72 5.83
N LEU A 57 -4.83 5.83 4.63
CA LEU A 57 -5.05 6.97 3.75
C LEU A 57 -6.49 7.04 3.26
N ASP A 58 -7.05 5.92 2.83
CA ASP A 58 -8.46 5.81 2.40
C ASP A 58 -9.42 6.17 3.54
N ALA A 59 -9.14 5.70 4.77
CA ALA A 59 -9.92 6.06 5.94
C ALA A 59 -9.87 7.58 6.24
N LEU A 60 -8.70 8.20 6.09
CA LEU A 60 -8.53 9.63 6.31
C LEU A 60 -9.27 10.45 5.26
N LEU A 61 -9.19 10.05 3.99
CA LEU A 61 -9.92 10.67 2.89
C LEU A 61 -11.43 10.56 3.10
N ALA A 62 -11.94 9.40 3.51
CA ALA A 62 -13.36 9.20 3.81
C ALA A 62 -13.87 10.09 4.96
N VAL A 63 -13.03 10.37 5.96
CA VAL A 63 -13.35 11.30 7.05
C VAL A 63 -13.38 12.75 6.55
N LEU A 64 -12.43 13.13 5.69
CA LEU A 64 -12.39 14.46 5.10
C LEU A 64 -13.60 14.71 4.19
N GLU A 65 -13.95 13.76 3.33
CA GLU A 65 -15.15 13.83 2.49
C GLU A 65 -16.44 13.95 3.31
N LYS A 66 -16.55 13.23 4.44
CA LYS A 66 -17.69 13.35 5.35
C LYS A 66 -17.78 14.70 6.07
N ASN A 67 -16.65 15.39 6.23
CA ASN A 67 -16.58 16.68 6.89
C ASN A 67 -16.70 17.86 5.92
N GLU A 68 -16.80 17.62 4.60
CA GLU A 68 -17.25 18.66 3.68
C GLU A 68 -18.75 18.93 3.94
N PRO A 69 -19.14 20.17 4.24
CA PRO A 69 -20.55 20.52 4.31
C PRO A 69 -21.13 20.34 2.91
N VAL A 70 -21.98 19.32 2.79
CA VAL A 70 -22.81 19.03 1.62
C VAL A 70 -23.49 20.34 1.17
N GLN A 71 -22.93 21.02 0.18
CA GLN A 71 -23.68 21.97 -0.64
C GLN A 71 -24.58 21.12 -1.52
N LYS A 72 -25.67 20.64 -0.91
CA LYS A 72 -26.85 20.14 -1.63
C LYS A 72 -27.30 21.30 -2.50
N GLN A 73 -27.07 21.17 -3.81
CA GLN A 73 -27.71 22.00 -4.81
C GLN A 73 -29.20 22.02 -4.49
N GLU A 74 -29.72 23.21 -4.20
CA GLU A 74 -31.15 23.45 -4.09
C GLU A 74 -31.77 23.14 -5.45
N GLU A 75 -32.54 22.07 -5.49
CA GLU A 75 -33.59 21.87 -6.49
C GLU A 75 -34.52 23.08 -6.40
N VAL A 76 -34.39 24.02 -7.35
CA VAL A 76 -35.36 25.10 -7.53
C VAL A 76 -36.69 24.45 -7.91
N CYS A 77 -37.61 24.41 -6.94
CA CYS A 77 -39.02 24.13 -7.18
C CYS A 77 -39.56 25.26 -8.07
N GLY A 78 -39.78 24.96 -9.35
CA GLY A 78 -40.45 25.87 -10.27
C GLY A 78 -41.92 26.01 -9.87
N ASP A 79 -42.25 27.10 -9.18
CA ASP A 79 -43.61 27.60 -9.04
C ASP A 79 -44.15 28.02 -10.41
N GLU A 80 -44.73 27.08 -11.17
CA GLU A 80 -45.63 27.41 -12.27
C GLU A 80 -46.99 27.86 -11.69
N LYS A 81 -47.03 29.14 -11.30
CA LYS A 81 -48.28 29.81 -10.94
C LYS A 81 -49.18 29.88 -12.18
N LYS A 82 -50.14 28.96 -12.27
CA LYS A 82 -51.33 29.13 -13.11
C LYS A 82 -52.07 30.38 -12.63
N GLU A 83 -52.18 31.40 -13.46
CA GLU A 83 -53.21 32.42 -13.30
C GLU A 83 -53.73 32.84 -14.67
N SER A 84 -54.90 32.29 -14.99
CA SER A 84 -55.81 32.72 -16.04
C SER A 84 -56.30 34.14 -15.76
N VAL A 85 -56.27 35.04 -16.76
CA VAL A 85 -57.40 35.86 -17.23
C VAL A 85 -57.14 36.24 -18.69
#